data_AF-A0A346AS60-F1
#
_entry.id   AF-A0A346AS60-F1
#
_cell.length_a   1.000
_cell.length_b   1.000
_cell.length_c   1.000
_cell.angle_alpha   90.00
_cell.angle_beta   90.00
_cell.angle_gamma   90.00
#
_symmetry.space_group_name_H-M   'P 1'
#
loop_
_entity.id
_entity.type
_entity.pdbx_description
1 polymer ?
#
loop_
_entity_poly.entity_id
_entity_poly.type
_entity_poly.pdbx_seq_one_letter_code
_entity_poly.pdbx_strand_id
1 'polypeptide(L)' 'IGELKRRICQVTNVLPKRQKLLYPKIMGSRLSNDAILLSELPLKSSLKMTMIG' A
#
# COMPACT_ATOMS: atom_id res chain seq x y z
N ILE A 1 -2.40 -0.12 -6.49
CA ILE A 1 -1.54 -0.40 -5.32
C ILE A 1 -0.10 -0.63 -5.75
N GLY A 2 0.12 -1.29 -6.90
CA GLY A 2 1.47 -1.51 -7.45
C GLY A 2 2.30 -0.24 -7.61
N GLU A 3 1.73 0.88 -8.10
CA GLU A 3 2.46 2.15 -8.20
C GLU A 3 2.94 2.66 -6.83
N LEU A 4 2.07 2.58 -5.80
CA LEU A 4 2.43 2.99 -4.44
C LEU A 4 3.60 2.15 -3.90
N LYS A 5 3.55 0.82 -4.05
CA LYS A 5 4.65 -0.05 -3.63
C LYS A 5 5.94 0.25 -4.39
N ARG A 6 5.84 0.60 -5.68
CA ARG A 6 6.99 1.02 -6.50
C ARG A 6 7.61 2.32 -5.99
N ARG A 7 6.79 3.33 -5.65
CA ARG A 7 7.28 4.59 -5.05
C ARG A 7 7.89 4.36 -3.67
N ILE A 8 7.29 3.51 -2.84
CA ILE A 8 7.85 3.12 -1.54
C ILE A 8 9.22 2.46 -1.73
N CYS A 9 9.34 1.54 -2.70
CA CYS A 9 10.63 0.89 -2.99
C CYS A 9 11.72 1.89 -3.37
N GLN A 10 11.38 2.97 -4.09
CA GLN A 10 12.34 4.01 -4.45
C GLN A 10 12.89 4.79 -3.25
N VAL A 11 12.09 4.93 -2.19
CA VAL A 11 12.48 5.70 -1.00
C VAL A 11 13.00 4.83 0.15
N THR A 12 12.58 3.56 0.24
CA THR A 12 12.98 2.64 1.32
C THR A 12 13.90 1.51 0.89
N ASN A 13 14.10 1.29 -0.42
CA ASN A 13 14.77 0.11 -1.00
C ASN A 13 14.12 -1.24 -0.65
N VAL A 14 12.95 -1.26 -0.02
CA VAL A 14 12.20 -2.49 0.25
C VAL A 14 11.50 -2.92 -1.02
N LEU A 15 11.80 -4.14 -1.51
CA LEU A 15 11.17 -4.67 -2.72
C LEU A 15 9.64 -4.75 -2.57
N PRO A 16 8.84 -4.44 -3.63
CA PRO A 16 7.38 -4.48 -3.58
C PRO A 16 6.77 -5.79 -3.03
N LYS A 17 7.43 -6.93 -3.28
CA LYS A 17 7.01 -8.26 -2.80
C LYS A 17 7.15 -8.42 -1.28
N ARG A 18 8.05 -7.67 -0.62
CA ARG A 18 8.30 -7.71 0.83
C ARG A 18 7.51 -6.65 1.59
N GLN A 19 6.85 -5.73 0.89
CA GLN A 19 6.06 -4.67 1.50
C GLN A 19 4.66 -5.15 1.86
N LYS A 20 4.35 -5.12 3.15
CA LYS A 20 3.02 -5.34 3.72
C LYS A 20 2.43 -4.01 4.16
N LEU A 21 1.45 -3.54 3.40
CA LEU A 21 0.69 -2.33 3.72
C LEU A 21 -0.44 -2.67 4.69
N LEU A 22 -0.51 -1.96 5.79
CA LEU A 22 -1.52 -2.10 6.83
C LEU A 22 -2.28 -0.79 6.99
N TYR A 23 -3.61 -0.91 6.97
CA TYR A 23 -4.49 0.19 7.30
C TYR A 23 -5.71 -0.34 8.06
N PRO A 24 -6.02 0.17 9.28
CA PRO A 24 -7.04 -0.41 10.15
C PRO A 24 -8.44 -0.54 9.54
N LYS A 25 -8.78 0.27 8.52
CA LYS A 25 -10.11 0.18 7.86
C LYS A 25 -10.12 -0.67 6.58
N ILE A 26 -8.96 -1.08 6.07
CA ILE A 26 -8.87 -1.89 4.85
C ILE A 26 -8.12 -3.16 5.20
N MET A 27 -8.86 -4.27 5.19
CA MET A 27 -8.33 -5.60 5.43
C MET A 27 -7.18 -5.88 4.43
N GLY A 28 -6.03 -6.32 4.95
CA GLY A 28 -4.75 -6.41 4.21
C GLY A 28 -4.77 -7.24 2.91
N SER A 29 -5.82 -8.03 2.67
CA SER A 29 -6.04 -8.77 1.41
C SER A 29 -6.21 -7.82 0.21
N ARG A 30 -6.95 -6.71 0.34
CA ARG A 30 -7.13 -5.74 -0.76
C ARG A 30 -5.87 -4.93 -1.04
N LEU A 31 -5.06 -4.66 -0.02
CA LEU A 31 -3.79 -3.94 -0.15
C LEU A 31 -2.63 -4.83 -0.65
N SER A 32 -2.86 -6.13 -0.77
CA SER A 32 -1.93 -7.07 -1.40
C SER A 32 -2.05 -7.07 -2.93
N ASN A 33 -3.26 -6.81 -3.45
CA ASN A 33 -3.54 -6.87 -4.88
C ASN A 33 -3.03 -5.61 -5.61
N ASP A 34 -2.03 -5.78 -6.47
CA ASP A 34 -1.37 -4.67 -7.15
C ASP A 34 -2.26 -4.01 -8.22
N ALA A 35 -3.24 -4.75 -8.75
CA ALA A 35 -4.17 -4.29 -9.77
C ALA A 35 -5.25 -3.31 -9.26
N ILE A 36 -5.53 -3.30 -7.95
CA ILE A 36 -6.54 -2.40 -7.36
C ILE A 36 -6.04 -0.96 -7.37
N LEU A 37 -6.87 -0.02 -7.80
CA LEU A 37 -6.52 1.41 -7.74
C LEU A 37 -6.71 1.96 -6.33
N LEU A 38 -5.89 2.94 -5.94
CA LEU A 38 -6.04 3.62 -4.65
C LEU A 38 -7.39 4.35 -4.54
N SER A 39 -7.92 4.85 -5.66
CA SER A 39 -9.20 5.55 -5.74
C SER A 39 -10.42 4.64 -5.48
N GLU A 40 -10.29 3.33 -5.69
CA GLU A 40 -11.36 2.36 -5.42
C GLU A 40 -11.44 1.98 -3.93
N LEU A 41 -10.44 2.37 -3.15
CA LEU A 41 -10.40 2.15 -1.72
C LEU A 41 -11.05 3.35 -1.01
N PRO A 42 -11.77 3.11 0.11
CA PRO A 42 -12.39 4.19 0.89
C PRO A 42 -11.32 4.92 1.74
N LEU A 43 -10.37 5.57 1.07
CA LEU A 43 -9.28 6.33 1.66
C LEU A 43 -9.70 7.78 1.83
N LYS A 44 -9.44 8.35 3.00
CA LYS A 44 -9.52 9.80 3.20
C LYS A 44 -8.19 10.45 2.80
N SER A 45 -8.24 11.71 2.38
CA SER A 45 -7.04 12.52 2.21
C SER A 45 -6.25 12.62 3.52
N SER A 46 -4.92 12.72 3.43
CA SER A 46 -4.00 12.81 4.58
C SER A 46 -4.02 11.59 5.52
N LEU A 47 -4.43 10.44 5.01
CA LEU A 47 -4.35 9.18 5.72
C LEU A 47 -2.89 8.78 6.00
N LYS A 48 -2.65 8.22 7.19
CA LYS A 48 -1.42 7.48 7.52
C LYS A 48 -1.64 5.96 7.35
N MET A 49 -0.81 5.31 6.56
CA MET A 49 -0.73 3.85 6.43
C MET A 49 0.58 3.37 7.02
N THR A 50 0.59 2.17 7.59
CA THR A 50 1.82 1.54 8.08
C THR A 50 2.34 0.60 7.00
N MET A 51 3.60 0.71 6.63
CA MET A 51 4.28 -0.23 5.74
C MET A 51 5.28 -1.04 6.58
N ILE A 52 5.21 -2.37 6.47
CA ILE A 52 6.16 -3.30 7.07
C ILE A 52 6.88 -4.02 5.93
N GLY A 53 8.21 -4.02 5.90
CA GLY A 53 8.98 -4.79 4.92
C GLY A 53 10.47 -4.58 5.02
#